data_AF-A0A924MXM9-F1
#
_entry.id   AF-A0A924MXM9-F1
#
_cell.length_a   1.000
_cell.length_b   1.000
_cell.length_c   1.000
_cell.angle_alpha   90.00
_cell.angle_beta   90.00
_cell.angle_gamma   90.00
#
_symmetry.space_group_name_H-M   'P 1'
#
loop_
_entity.id
_entity.type
_entity.pdbx_description
1 polymer ?
#
loop_
_entity_poly.entity_id
_entity_poly.type
_entity_poly.pdbx_seq_one_letter_code
_entity_poly.pdbx_strand_id
1 'polypeptide(L)'
;AGAKEASSVVAVARVDAEKSGKIVSQAVSAMTEIETSSAQVAQIIGVIDEIAFQTNLLALNAGVEAARAGDAGRGFAVVAQEVRALAQRSADAAKEIKTLISTSTQQVEAGVNLVGQTGEALRRIVEQVASIDALVTEISASATEQSTGLHEVNTAVNQMDQVVQQNAAMVEQATAATHSLKNEATELSALVGRFKVGAEAAFAPARRSPAPARPNTAVRPGRSAPASRGNTAVAMKADEWEEF
;
A
#
# COMPACT_ATOMS: atom_id res chain seq x y z
N ALA A 1 -4.22 -4.67 17.69
CA ALA A 1 -4.60 -3.25 17.85
C ALA A 1 -4.67 -2.54 16.49
N GLY A 2 -3.59 -2.59 15.68
CA GLY A 2 -3.52 -1.85 14.41
C GLY A 2 -4.63 -2.15 13.38
N ALA A 3 -5.12 -3.39 13.26
CA ALA A 3 -6.14 -3.71 12.26
C ALA A 3 -7.51 -3.04 12.52
N LYS A 4 -7.93 -2.94 13.80
CA LYS A 4 -9.17 -2.22 14.17
C LYS A 4 -9.03 -0.72 13.93
N GLU A 5 -7.87 -0.16 14.23
CA GLU A 5 -7.58 1.25 14.01
C GLU A 5 -7.52 1.58 12.51
N ALA A 6 -6.86 0.72 11.72
CA ALA A 6 -6.84 0.82 10.26
C ALA A 6 -8.25 0.77 9.66
N SER A 7 -9.11 -0.15 10.11
CA SER A 7 -10.51 -0.21 9.66
C SER A 7 -11.28 1.07 10.01
N SER A 8 -11.07 1.64 11.19
CA SER A 8 -11.68 2.93 11.55
C SER A 8 -11.22 4.07 10.63
N VAL A 9 -9.91 4.16 10.33
CA VAL A 9 -9.37 5.20 9.44
C VAL A 9 -9.90 5.05 8.02
N VAL A 10 -9.98 3.81 7.51
CA VAL A 10 -10.51 3.50 6.19
C VAL A 10 -12.01 3.86 6.11
N ALA A 11 -12.78 3.59 7.15
CA ALA A 11 -14.19 3.98 7.23
C ALA A 11 -14.39 5.50 7.16
N VAL A 12 -13.56 6.27 7.88
CA VAL A 12 -13.58 7.74 7.81
C VAL A 12 -13.20 8.24 6.41
N ALA A 13 -12.11 7.70 5.83
CA ALA A 13 -11.67 8.05 4.48
C ALA A 13 -12.75 7.78 3.42
N ARG A 14 -13.50 6.67 3.58
CA ARG A 14 -14.64 6.35 2.71
C ARG A 14 -15.74 7.41 2.80
N VAL A 15 -16.14 7.81 4.01
CA VAL A 15 -17.18 8.84 4.22
C VAL A 15 -16.74 10.18 3.62
N ASP A 16 -15.48 10.56 3.80
CA ASP A 16 -14.93 11.80 3.23
C ASP A 16 -14.88 11.77 1.70
N ALA A 17 -14.55 10.62 1.11
CA ALA A 17 -14.57 10.42 -0.33
C ALA A 17 -16.00 10.47 -0.89
N GLU A 18 -16.99 9.86 -0.22
CA GLU A 18 -18.41 9.94 -0.59
C GLU A 18 -18.93 11.39 -0.51
N LYS A 19 -18.55 12.14 0.53
CA LYS A 19 -18.89 13.56 0.66
C LYS A 19 -18.24 14.40 -0.44
N SER A 20 -16.98 14.14 -0.76
CA SER A 20 -16.26 14.79 -1.85
C SER A 20 -16.93 14.52 -3.20
N GLY A 21 -17.39 13.29 -3.44
CA GLY A 21 -18.17 12.94 -4.63
C GLY A 21 -19.45 13.76 -4.77
N LYS A 22 -20.19 13.98 -3.68
CA LYS A 22 -21.39 14.85 -3.69
C LYS A 22 -21.04 16.31 -4.02
N ILE A 23 -19.96 16.84 -3.43
CA ILE A 23 -19.50 18.22 -3.70
C ILE A 23 -19.11 18.38 -5.16
N VAL A 24 -18.38 17.42 -5.74
CA VAL A 24 -18.01 17.44 -7.15
C VAL A 24 -19.24 17.38 -8.05
N SER A 25 -20.22 16.52 -7.73
CA SER A 25 -21.49 16.46 -8.47
C SER A 25 -22.25 17.79 -8.43
N GLN A 26 -22.27 18.47 -7.28
CA GLN A 26 -22.86 19.80 -7.15
C GLN A 26 -22.10 20.84 -7.97
N ALA A 27 -20.76 20.78 -7.97
CA ALA A 27 -19.91 21.67 -8.76
C ALA A 27 -20.14 21.50 -10.28
N VAL A 28 -20.30 20.26 -10.77
CA VAL A 28 -20.67 20.00 -12.17
C VAL A 28 -22.02 20.61 -12.51
N SER A 29 -23.03 20.43 -11.65
CA SER A 29 -24.36 21.02 -11.85
C SER A 29 -24.27 22.55 -11.94
N ALA A 30 -23.57 23.19 -11.01
CA ALA A 30 -23.40 24.64 -11.01
C ALA A 30 -22.66 25.15 -12.26
N MET A 31 -21.63 24.44 -12.73
CA MET A 31 -20.94 24.81 -13.97
C MET A 31 -21.82 24.64 -15.21
N THR A 32 -22.70 23.63 -15.24
CA THR A 32 -23.68 23.42 -16.33
C THR A 32 -24.73 24.55 -16.35
N GLU A 33 -25.15 25.04 -15.18
CA GLU A 33 -26.02 26.20 -15.07
C GLU A 33 -25.33 27.48 -15.57
N ILE A 34 -24.04 27.66 -15.27
CA ILE A 34 -23.24 28.78 -15.78
C ILE A 34 -23.11 28.73 -17.31
N GLU A 35 -22.87 27.55 -17.89
CA GLU A 35 -22.83 27.34 -19.33
C GLU A 35 -24.16 27.74 -19.99
N THR A 36 -25.28 27.26 -19.43
CA THR A 36 -26.63 27.58 -19.91
C THR A 36 -26.92 29.08 -19.82
N SER A 37 -26.57 29.71 -18.70
CA SER A 37 -26.71 31.15 -18.49
C SER A 37 -25.86 31.96 -19.48
N SER A 38 -24.62 31.52 -19.74
CA SER A 38 -23.73 32.16 -20.72
C SER A 38 -24.28 32.09 -22.14
N ALA A 39 -24.89 30.96 -22.52
CA ALA A 39 -25.58 30.81 -23.81
C ALA A 39 -26.79 31.76 -23.94
N GLN A 40 -27.58 31.92 -22.87
CA GLN A 40 -28.69 32.88 -22.85
C GLN A 40 -28.19 34.32 -22.98
N VAL A 41 -27.11 34.68 -22.28
CA VAL A 41 -26.47 36.00 -22.42
C VAL A 41 -26.01 36.22 -23.86
N ALA A 42 -25.38 35.22 -24.50
CA ALA A 42 -24.95 35.33 -25.89
C ALA A 42 -26.13 35.59 -26.85
N GLN A 43 -27.30 34.99 -26.60
CA GLN A 43 -28.52 35.24 -27.36
C GLN A 43 -29.02 36.67 -27.17
N ILE A 44 -29.04 37.18 -25.94
CA ILE A 44 -29.46 38.56 -25.63
C ILE A 44 -28.54 39.57 -26.32
N ILE A 45 -27.22 39.34 -26.30
CA ILE A 45 -26.25 40.18 -27.00
C ILE A 45 -26.48 40.16 -28.52
N GLY A 46 -26.89 39.02 -29.08
CA GLY A 46 -27.31 38.93 -30.49
C GLY A 46 -28.51 39.83 -30.82
N VAL A 47 -29.51 39.88 -29.94
CA VAL A 47 -30.66 40.79 -30.10
C VAL A 47 -30.24 42.26 -29.97
N ILE A 48 -29.30 42.58 -29.07
CA ILE A 48 -28.78 43.95 -28.92
C ILE A 48 -28.03 44.41 -30.18
N ASP A 49 -27.22 43.54 -30.79
CA ASP A 49 -26.56 43.82 -32.07
C ASP A 49 -27.57 44.07 -33.20
N GLU A 50 -28.67 43.29 -33.24
CA GLU A 50 -29.77 43.51 -34.17
C GLU A 50 -30.47 44.86 -33.95
N ILE A 51 -30.76 45.24 -32.69
CA ILE A 51 -31.34 46.54 -32.34
C ILE A 51 -30.40 47.68 -32.75
N ALA A 52 -29.10 47.54 -32.52
CA ALA A 52 -28.10 48.52 -32.95
C ALA A 52 -28.09 48.67 -34.48
N PHE A 53 -28.17 47.57 -35.22
CA PHE A 53 -28.26 47.58 -36.68
C PHE A 53 -29.53 48.27 -37.18
N GLN A 54 -30.70 47.94 -36.62
CA GLN A 54 -31.98 48.58 -36.95
C GLN A 54 -31.94 50.09 -36.66
N THR A 55 -31.36 50.49 -35.52
CA THR A 55 -31.21 51.89 -35.12
C THR A 55 -30.29 52.64 -36.10
N ASN A 56 -29.20 52.02 -36.54
CA ASN A 56 -28.31 52.56 -37.55
C ASN A 56 -29.01 52.75 -38.91
N LEU A 57 -29.87 51.83 -39.32
CA LEU A 57 -30.69 51.98 -40.55
C LEU A 57 -31.75 53.07 -40.43
N LEU A 58 -32.43 53.18 -39.28
CA LEU A 58 -33.39 54.25 -39.00
C LEU A 58 -32.71 55.63 -39.04
N ALA A 59 -31.53 55.75 -38.43
CA ALA A 59 -30.74 56.97 -38.43
C ALA A 59 -30.26 57.35 -39.84
N LEU A 60 -29.88 56.37 -40.67
CA LEU A 60 -29.57 56.60 -42.08
C LEU A 60 -30.76 57.17 -42.84
N ASN A 61 -31.94 56.57 -42.69
CA ASN A 61 -33.17 57.04 -43.35
C ASN A 61 -33.54 58.46 -42.90
N ALA A 62 -33.41 58.76 -41.60
CA ALA A 62 -33.63 60.10 -41.06
C ALA A 62 -32.64 61.12 -41.61
N GLY A 63 -31.36 60.73 -41.78
CA GLY A 63 -30.35 61.57 -42.40
C GLY A 63 -30.64 61.89 -43.87
N VAL A 64 -31.16 60.92 -44.62
CA VAL A 64 -31.59 61.12 -46.02
C VAL A 64 -32.78 62.08 -46.11
N GLU A 65 -33.79 61.89 -45.26
CA GLU A 65 -34.97 62.77 -45.27
C GLU A 65 -34.63 64.20 -44.79
N ALA A 66 -33.70 64.33 -43.84
CA ALA A 66 -33.18 65.62 -43.40
C ALA A 66 -32.43 66.35 -44.53
N ALA A 67 -31.62 65.64 -45.32
CA ALA A 67 -30.97 66.20 -46.50
C ALA A 67 -31.99 66.65 -47.57
N ARG A 68 -33.08 65.89 -47.72
CA ARG A 68 -34.19 66.21 -48.63
C ARG A 68 -34.96 67.46 -48.22
N ALA A 69 -35.09 67.72 -46.92
CA ALA A 69 -35.74 68.91 -46.37
C ALA A 69 -34.88 70.19 -46.45
N GLY A 70 -33.63 70.10 -46.91
CA GLY A 70 -32.74 71.26 -47.10
C GLY A 70 -32.43 71.99 -45.79
N ASP A 71 -32.55 73.33 -45.78
CA ASP A 71 -32.21 74.14 -44.62
C ASP A 71 -33.09 73.88 -43.39
N ALA A 72 -34.35 73.48 -43.60
CA ALA A 72 -35.27 73.13 -42.50
C ALA A 72 -34.86 71.81 -41.80
N GLY A 73 -34.09 70.95 -42.48
CA GLY A 73 -33.65 69.65 -41.96
C GLY A 73 -32.29 69.65 -41.25
N ARG A 74 -31.57 70.77 -41.21
CA ARG A 74 -30.19 70.83 -40.65
C ARG A 74 -30.06 70.30 -39.23
N GLY A 75 -31.00 70.66 -38.34
CA GLY A 75 -31.00 70.16 -36.95
C GLY A 75 -31.24 68.65 -36.86
N PHE A 76 -32.16 68.13 -37.68
CA PHE A 76 -32.45 66.69 -37.76
C PHE A 76 -31.28 65.89 -38.35
N ALA A 77 -30.53 66.46 -39.30
CA ALA A 77 -29.36 65.82 -39.89
C ALA A 77 -28.26 65.56 -38.83
N VAL A 78 -28.02 66.52 -37.94
CA VAL A 78 -27.03 66.37 -36.85
C VAL A 78 -27.47 65.29 -35.87
N VAL A 79 -28.75 65.28 -35.46
CA VAL A 79 -29.28 64.23 -34.58
C VAL A 79 -29.19 62.86 -35.23
N ALA A 80 -29.51 62.74 -36.53
CA ALA A 80 -29.39 61.49 -37.26
C ALA A 80 -27.94 60.98 -37.33
N GLN A 81 -26.95 61.86 -37.50
CA GLN A 81 -25.53 61.46 -37.43
C GLN A 81 -25.12 60.99 -36.03
N GLU A 82 -25.57 61.67 -34.97
CA GLU A 82 -25.24 61.29 -33.59
C GLU A 82 -25.86 59.95 -33.20
N VAL A 83 -27.13 59.72 -33.56
CA VAL A 83 -27.82 58.43 -33.34
C VAL A 83 -27.12 57.31 -34.12
N ARG A 84 -26.65 57.58 -35.34
CA ARG A 84 -25.90 56.62 -36.14
C ARG A 84 -24.57 56.25 -35.47
N ALA A 85 -23.82 57.24 -35.00
CA ALA A 85 -22.55 57.02 -34.29
C ALA A 85 -22.76 56.22 -33.00
N LEU A 86 -23.83 56.51 -32.26
CA LEU A 86 -24.20 55.76 -31.05
C LEU A 86 -24.58 54.31 -31.36
N ALA A 87 -25.33 54.08 -32.45
CA ALA A 87 -25.69 52.75 -32.89
C ALA A 87 -24.47 51.92 -33.31
N GLN A 88 -23.51 52.51 -34.03
CA GLN A 88 -22.24 51.85 -34.38
C GLN A 88 -21.42 51.49 -33.13
N ARG A 89 -21.28 52.42 -32.19
CA ARG A 89 -20.60 52.15 -30.90
C ARG A 89 -21.28 51.03 -30.11
N SER A 90 -22.61 50.95 -30.16
CA SER A 90 -23.36 49.89 -29.48
C SER A 90 -23.14 48.52 -30.14
N ALA A 91 -23.07 48.46 -31.47
CA ALA A 91 -22.77 47.23 -32.21
C ALA A 91 -21.33 46.75 -31.94
N ASP A 92 -20.35 47.66 -31.92
CA ASP A 92 -18.96 47.33 -31.60
C ASP A 92 -18.82 46.76 -30.18
N ALA A 93 -19.48 47.41 -29.19
CA ALA A 93 -19.51 46.92 -27.81
C ALA A 93 -20.22 45.56 -27.69
N ALA A 94 -21.34 45.36 -28.39
CA ALA A 94 -22.03 44.07 -28.41
C ALA A 94 -21.14 42.95 -28.96
N LYS A 95 -20.35 43.23 -30.01
CA LYS A 95 -19.40 42.28 -30.60
C LYS A 95 -18.24 41.94 -29.65
N GLU A 96 -17.73 42.92 -28.91
CA GLU A 96 -16.70 42.70 -27.90
C GLU A 96 -17.22 41.81 -26.76
N ILE A 97 -18.41 42.12 -26.22
CA ILE A 97 -19.07 41.30 -25.19
C ILE A 97 -19.32 39.88 -25.70
N LYS A 98 -19.78 39.73 -26.95
CA LYS A 98 -20.00 38.41 -27.56
C LYS A 98 -18.70 37.58 -27.60
N THR A 99 -17.58 38.22 -27.89
CA THR A 99 -16.25 37.57 -27.91
C THR A 99 -15.83 37.13 -26.50
N LEU A 100 -16.04 37.98 -25.50
CA LEU A 100 -15.76 37.65 -24.10
C LEU A 100 -16.62 36.48 -23.62
N ILE A 101 -17.93 36.52 -23.86
CA ILE A 101 -18.87 35.44 -23.47
C ILE A 101 -18.51 34.13 -24.18
N SER A 102 -18.14 34.17 -25.46
CA SER A 102 -17.68 32.98 -26.19
C SER A 102 -16.42 32.38 -25.55
N THR A 103 -15.48 33.22 -25.14
CA THR A 103 -14.25 32.77 -24.47
C THR A 103 -14.56 32.19 -23.09
N SER A 104 -15.42 32.84 -22.31
CA SER A 104 -15.87 32.34 -21.01
C SER A 104 -16.60 31.00 -21.14
N THR A 105 -17.41 30.81 -22.18
CA THR A 105 -18.10 29.54 -22.43
C THR A 105 -17.10 28.40 -22.66
N GLN A 106 -16.07 28.63 -23.48
CA GLN A 106 -15.00 27.64 -23.70
C GLN A 106 -14.23 27.31 -22.41
N GLN A 107 -13.98 28.31 -21.56
CA GLN A 107 -13.33 28.10 -20.26
C GLN A 107 -14.20 27.29 -19.29
N VAL A 108 -15.50 27.55 -19.27
CA VAL A 108 -16.46 26.78 -18.46
C VAL A 108 -16.54 25.34 -18.96
N GLU A 109 -16.64 25.10 -20.26
CA GLU A 109 -16.64 23.75 -20.85
C GLU A 109 -15.38 22.96 -20.50
N ALA A 110 -14.20 23.59 -20.60
CA ALA A 110 -12.95 23.00 -20.14
C ALA A 110 -12.96 22.70 -18.63
N GLY A 111 -13.53 23.59 -17.82
CA GLY A 111 -13.72 23.41 -16.39
C GLY A 111 -14.63 22.23 -16.05
N VAL A 112 -15.79 22.10 -16.74
CA VAL A 112 -16.72 20.97 -16.59
C VAL A 112 -16.01 19.66 -16.87
N ASN A 113 -15.22 19.59 -17.94
CA ASN A 113 -14.46 18.39 -18.30
C ASN A 113 -13.44 17.99 -17.21
N LEU A 114 -12.69 18.95 -16.67
CA LEU A 114 -11.72 18.68 -15.58
C LEU A 114 -12.41 18.22 -14.29
N VAL A 115 -13.53 18.86 -13.93
CA VAL A 115 -14.32 18.46 -12.75
C VAL A 115 -14.94 17.08 -12.96
N GLY A 116 -15.38 16.75 -14.17
CA GLY A 116 -15.86 15.41 -14.54
C GLY A 116 -14.77 14.34 -14.38
N GLN A 117 -13.56 14.59 -14.90
CA GLN A 117 -12.41 13.71 -14.70
C GLN A 117 -12.05 13.54 -13.22
N THR A 118 -12.16 14.61 -12.43
CA THR A 118 -11.97 14.57 -10.97
C THR A 118 -13.02 13.70 -10.29
N GLY A 119 -14.29 13.78 -10.73
CA GLY A 119 -15.37 12.91 -10.25
C GLY A 119 -15.10 11.43 -10.52
N GLU A 120 -14.65 11.09 -11.72
CA GLU A 120 -14.26 9.70 -12.07
C GLU A 120 -13.06 9.21 -11.25
N ALA A 121 -12.07 10.08 -11.00
CA ALA A 121 -10.93 9.75 -10.14
C ALA A 121 -11.37 9.47 -8.69
N LEU A 122 -12.24 10.32 -8.14
CA LEU A 122 -12.81 10.10 -6.80
C LEU A 122 -13.62 8.79 -6.73
N ARG A 123 -14.36 8.44 -7.78
CA ARG A 123 -15.11 7.18 -7.84
C ARG A 123 -14.18 5.97 -7.74
N ARG A 124 -13.07 5.98 -8.50
CA ARG A 124 -12.02 4.93 -8.40
C ARG A 124 -11.38 4.89 -7.01
N ILE A 125 -11.16 6.04 -6.37
CA ILE A 125 -10.63 6.10 -5.00
C ILE A 125 -11.60 5.44 -4.02
N VAL A 126 -12.91 5.72 -4.11
CA VAL A 126 -13.93 5.08 -3.25
C VAL A 126 -13.92 3.56 -3.41
N GLU A 127 -13.81 3.06 -4.64
CA GLU A 127 -13.71 1.62 -4.92
C GLU A 127 -12.43 1.01 -4.32
N GLN A 128 -11.29 1.68 -4.46
CA GLN A 128 -10.02 1.23 -3.87
C GLN A 128 -10.08 1.22 -2.33
N VAL A 129 -10.65 2.26 -1.72
CA VAL A 129 -10.82 2.34 -0.27
C VAL A 129 -11.73 1.21 0.24
N ALA A 130 -12.80 0.87 -0.48
CA ALA A 130 -13.64 -0.27 -0.15
C ALA A 130 -12.89 -1.61 -0.25
N SER A 131 -12.01 -1.77 -1.24
CA SER A 131 -11.15 -2.96 -1.35
C SER A 131 -10.14 -3.04 -0.19
N ILE A 132 -9.59 -1.90 0.24
CA ILE A 132 -8.68 -1.84 1.38
C ILE A 132 -9.41 -2.23 2.68
N ASP A 133 -10.64 -1.77 2.88
CA ASP A 133 -11.47 -2.13 4.05
C ASP A 133 -11.68 -3.65 4.16
N ALA A 134 -11.97 -4.30 3.03
CA ALA A 134 -12.12 -5.75 2.95
C ALA A 134 -10.81 -6.47 3.32
N LEU A 135 -9.67 -6.04 2.77
CA LEU A 135 -8.35 -6.61 3.08
C LEU A 135 -7.97 -6.43 4.55
N VAL A 136 -8.23 -5.26 5.13
CA VAL A 136 -7.95 -5.01 6.56
C VAL A 136 -8.81 -5.90 7.45
N THR A 137 -10.06 -6.13 7.07
CA THR A 137 -10.96 -7.05 7.77
C THR A 137 -10.43 -8.48 7.73
N GLU A 138 -9.98 -8.95 6.56
CA GLU A 138 -9.38 -10.27 6.39
C GLU A 138 -8.08 -10.42 7.20
N ILE A 139 -7.20 -9.42 7.15
CA ILE A 139 -5.97 -9.39 7.96
C ILE A 139 -6.30 -9.44 9.45
N SER A 140 -7.30 -8.69 9.90
CA SER A 140 -7.73 -8.69 11.31
C SER A 140 -8.23 -10.07 11.74
N ALA A 141 -8.97 -10.76 10.88
CA ALA A 141 -9.46 -12.11 11.15
C ALA A 141 -8.29 -13.10 11.21
N SER A 142 -7.41 -13.09 10.21
CA SER A 142 -6.23 -13.96 10.14
C SER A 142 -5.26 -13.73 11.32
N ALA A 143 -5.04 -12.48 11.72
CA ALA A 143 -4.21 -12.17 12.89
C ALA A 143 -4.82 -12.69 14.21
N THR A 144 -6.15 -12.69 14.32
CA THR A 144 -6.83 -13.28 15.48
C THR A 144 -6.67 -14.80 15.50
N GLU A 145 -6.81 -15.45 14.36
CA GLU A 145 -6.63 -16.90 14.21
C GLU A 145 -5.18 -17.33 14.48
N GLN A 146 -4.19 -16.59 13.94
CA GLN A 146 -2.78 -16.80 14.25
C GLN A 146 -2.48 -16.61 15.74
N SER A 147 -3.06 -15.60 16.38
CA SER A 147 -2.89 -15.40 17.83
C SER A 147 -3.40 -16.60 18.64
N THR A 148 -4.54 -17.18 18.25
CA THR A 148 -5.07 -18.40 18.88
C THR A 148 -4.14 -19.58 18.64
N GLY A 149 -3.69 -19.80 17.40
CA GLY A 149 -2.76 -20.88 17.07
C GLY A 149 -1.42 -20.77 17.80
N LEU A 150 -0.89 -19.56 17.98
CA LEU A 150 0.31 -19.32 18.78
C LEU A 150 0.08 -19.65 20.26
N HIS A 151 -1.12 -19.42 20.79
CA HIS A 151 -1.45 -19.81 22.16
C HIS A 151 -1.45 -21.34 22.33
N GLU A 152 -2.04 -22.07 21.38
CA GLU A 152 -2.02 -23.53 21.36
C GLU A 152 -0.60 -24.10 21.23
N VAL A 153 0.22 -23.53 20.35
CA VAL A 153 1.64 -23.89 20.22
C VAL A 153 2.38 -23.64 21.53
N ASN A 154 2.14 -22.51 22.19
CA ASN A 154 2.77 -22.21 23.48
C ASN A 154 2.38 -23.26 24.54
N THR A 155 1.11 -23.65 24.61
CA THR A 155 0.65 -24.73 25.49
C THR A 155 1.34 -26.06 25.18
N ALA A 156 1.42 -26.44 23.90
CA ALA A 156 2.06 -27.68 23.48
C ALA A 156 3.56 -27.70 23.83
N VAL A 157 4.27 -26.59 23.65
CA VAL A 157 5.69 -26.45 24.01
C VAL A 157 5.88 -26.58 25.52
N ASN A 158 5.03 -25.93 26.33
CA ASN A 158 5.09 -26.07 27.80
C ASN A 158 4.86 -27.53 28.24
N GLN A 159 3.96 -28.25 27.57
CA GLN A 159 3.71 -29.65 27.88
C GLN A 159 4.85 -30.57 27.42
N MET A 160 5.47 -30.30 26.28
CA MET A 160 6.69 -30.98 25.85
C MET A 160 7.83 -30.77 26.86
N ASP A 161 8.01 -29.54 27.35
CA ASP A 161 9.02 -29.24 28.36
C ASP A 161 8.81 -30.07 29.65
N GLN A 162 7.56 -30.20 30.12
CA GLN A 162 7.23 -31.05 31.27
C GLN A 162 7.60 -32.52 31.03
N VAL A 163 7.30 -33.07 29.85
CA VAL A 163 7.65 -34.45 29.50
C VAL A 163 9.18 -34.63 29.41
N VAL A 164 9.90 -33.65 28.87
CA VAL A 164 11.36 -33.66 28.82
C VAL A 164 11.95 -33.65 30.23
N GLN A 165 11.44 -32.81 31.13
CA GLN A 165 11.86 -32.80 32.54
C GLN A 165 11.55 -34.13 33.24
N GLN A 166 10.37 -34.70 33.00
CA GLN A 166 10.00 -36.01 33.55
C GLN A 166 10.90 -37.13 33.02
N ASN A 167 11.25 -37.11 31.74
CA ASN A 167 12.18 -38.06 31.14
C ASN A 167 13.59 -37.93 31.75
N ALA A 168 14.05 -36.70 31.97
CA ALA A 168 15.33 -36.47 32.65
C ALA A 168 15.33 -37.06 34.07
N ALA A 169 14.28 -36.79 34.86
CA ALA A 169 14.12 -37.36 36.20
C ALA A 169 14.03 -38.90 36.16
N MET A 170 13.32 -39.46 35.18
CA MET A 170 13.20 -40.91 35.00
C MET A 170 14.56 -41.55 34.66
N VAL A 171 15.37 -40.90 33.84
CA VAL A 171 16.74 -41.35 33.52
C VAL A 171 17.63 -41.33 34.75
N GLU A 172 17.53 -40.30 35.60
CA GLU A 172 18.24 -40.26 36.89
C GLU A 172 17.82 -41.41 37.81
N GLN A 173 16.51 -41.64 37.94
CA GLN A 173 15.97 -42.76 38.73
C GLN A 173 16.43 -44.13 38.18
N ALA A 174 16.39 -44.32 36.86
CA ALA A 174 16.84 -45.56 36.22
C ALA A 174 18.34 -45.79 36.40
N THR A 175 19.14 -44.71 36.34
CA THR A 175 20.58 -44.76 36.62
C THR A 175 20.83 -45.17 38.07
N ALA A 176 20.11 -44.58 39.03
CA ALA A 176 20.20 -44.96 40.44
C ALA A 176 19.80 -46.43 40.67
N ALA A 177 18.71 -46.89 40.06
CA ALA A 177 18.27 -48.29 40.14
C ALA A 177 19.32 -49.25 39.56
N THR A 178 19.95 -48.88 38.44
CA THR A 178 21.02 -49.67 37.81
C THR A 178 22.24 -49.79 38.72
N HIS A 179 22.62 -48.70 39.41
CA HIS A 179 23.68 -48.74 40.42
C HIS A 179 23.33 -49.66 41.61
N SER A 180 22.10 -49.60 42.11
CA SER A 180 21.64 -50.50 43.17
C SER A 180 21.67 -51.97 42.73
N LEU A 181 21.17 -52.28 41.53
CA LEU A 181 21.22 -53.65 40.98
C LEU A 181 22.65 -54.15 40.79
N LYS A 182 23.58 -53.28 40.37
CA LYS A 182 25.00 -53.61 40.27
C LYS A 182 25.59 -53.97 41.64
N ASN A 183 25.24 -53.22 42.68
CA ASN A 183 25.70 -53.51 44.04
C ASN A 183 25.17 -54.87 44.52
N GLU A 184 23.88 -55.14 44.34
CA GLU A 184 23.23 -56.41 44.70
C GLU A 184 23.86 -57.61 43.96
N ALA A 185 24.10 -57.47 42.65
CA ALA A 185 24.75 -58.50 41.86
C ALA A 185 26.20 -58.77 42.32
N THR A 186 26.91 -57.71 42.75
CA THR A 186 28.26 -57.83 43.31
C THR A 186 28.24 -58.58 44.65
N GLU A 187 27.25 -58.27 45.50
CA GLU A 187 27.05 -58.95 46.80
C GLU A 187 26.69 -60.43 46.61
N LEU A 188 25.75 -60.75 45.72
CA LEU A 188 25.40 -62.13 45.37
C LEU A 188 26.60 -62.91 44.84
N SER A 189 27.39 -62.32 43.95
CA SER A 189 28.63 -62.92 43.43
C SER A 189 29.62 -63.22 44.56
N ALA A 190 29.78 -62.29 45.51
CA ALA A 190 30.62 -62.48 46.69
C ALA A 190 30.09 -63.59 47.61
N LEU A 191 28.77 -63.74 47.78
CA LEU A 191 28.17 -64.85 48.53
C LEU A 191 28.41 -66.20 47.84
N VAL A 192 28.17 -66.29 46.52
CA VAL A 192 28.39 -67.53 45.75
C VAL A 192 29.86 -67.93 45.79
N GLY A 193 30.79 -66.98 45.69
CA GLY A 193 32.23 -67.24 45.79
C GLY A 193 32.71 -67.80 47.14
N ARG A 194 31.90 -67.73 48.20
CA ARG A 194 32.19 -68.36 49.50
C ARG A 194 31.92 -69.87 49.49
N PHE A 195 31.10 -70.36 48.57
CA PHE A 195 30.85 -71.79 48.44
C PHE A 195 32.07 -72.49 47.83
N LYS A 196 32.81 -73.23 48.65
CA LYS A 196 33.88 -74.12 48.20
C LYS A 196 33.26 -75.40 47.62
N VAL A 197 32.99 -75.39 46.33
CA VAL A 197 32.86 -76.62 45.54
C VAL A 197 34.24 -77.26 45.46
N GLY A 198 34.34 -78.53 45.87
CA GLY A 198 35.61 -79.25 46.00
C GLY A 198 36.50 -79.07 44.78
N ALA A 199 37.72 -78.57 45.01
CA ALA A 199 38.77 -78.62 44.03
C ALA A 199 39.08 -80.10 43.77
N GLU A 200 38.74 -80.59 42.59
CA GLU A 200 39.40 -81.79 42.08
C GLU A 200 40.87 -81.43 41.90
N ALA A 201 41.69 -82.06 42.75
CA ALA A 201 43.10 -81.81 42.82
C ALA A 201 43.81 -82.34 41.57
N ALA A 202 44.66 -81.47 41.04
CA ALA A 202 45.87 -81.76 40.27
C ALA A 202 45.71 -82.25 38.82
N PHE A 203 46.04 -81.34 37.89
CA PHE A 203 47.20 -81.58 37.03
C PHE A 203 47.85 -80.25 36.61
N ALA A 204 49.02 -79.96 37.18
CA ALA A 204 49.93 -79.00 36.60
C ALA A 204 50.85 -79.74 35.62
N PRO A 205 50.98 -79.25 34.38
CA PRO A 205 52.24 -79.41 33.67
C PRO A 205 52.86 -78.04 33.34
N ALA A 206 54.13 -77.95 33.75
CA ALA A 206 55.26 -77.30 33.11
C ALA A 206 55.02 -76.01 32.29
N ARG A 207 55.58 -74.92 32.84
CA ARG A 207 55.98 -73.71 32.10
C ARG A 207 56.72 -74.09 30.81
N ARG A 208 56.24 -73.59 29.67
CA ARG A 208 57.02 -73.43 28.44
C ARG A 208 57.14 -71.94 28.12
N SER A 209 58.38 -71.48 28.03
CA SER A 209 58.76 -70.12 27.64
C SER A 209 58.27 -69.80 26.22
N PRO A 210 57.78 -68.58 25.94
CA PRO A 210 57.45 -68.15 24.59
C PRO A 210 58.72 -67.75 23.83
N ALA A 211 58.87 -68.27 22.60
CA ALA A 211 59.85 -67.82 21.62
C ALA A 211 59.37 -66.51 20.94
N PRO A 212 60.27 -65.61 20.50
CA PRO A 212 59.88 -64.31 19.95
C PRO A 212 59.43 -64.45 18.49
N ALA A 213 58.17 -64.10 18.22
CA ALA A 213 57.66 -63.94 16.86
C ALA A 213 57.95 -62.53 16.33
N ARG A 214 58.48 -62.50 15.12
CA ARG A 214 58.96 -61.32 14.38
C ARG A 214 57.83 -60.34 14.01
N PRO A 215 58.13 -59.05 13.83
CA PRO A 215 57.15 -58.04 13.45
C PRO A 215 56.79 -58.15 11.96
N ASN A 216 55.49 -58.22 11.66
CA ASN A 216 55.00 -58.07 10.29
C ASN A 216 54.69 -56.60 10.02
N THR A 217 55.36 -56.05 9.02
CA THR A 217 55.27 -54.68 8.52
C THR A 217 54.45 -54.62 7.23
N ALA A 218 53.91 -53.42 6.96
CA ALA A 218 53.10 -52.97 5.80
C ALA A 218 51.60 -53.31 5.89
N VAL A 219 50.68 -52.33 5.84
CA VAL A 219 50.45 -51.43 4.69
C VAL A 219 50.13 -49.97 5.09
N ARG A 220 51.01 -49.07 4.61
CA ARG A 220 50.84 -47.73 4.02
C ARG A 220 49.65 -46.81 4.40
N PRO A 221 49.92 -45.58 4.91
CA PRO A 221 48.98 -44.47 4.90
C PRO A 221 49.08 -43.67 3.58
N GLY A 222 47.94 -43.31 3.00
CA GLY A 222 47.85 -42.39 1.86
C GLY A 222 47.98 -40.93 2.31
N ARG A 223 48.86 -40.18 1.62
CA ARG A 223 49.24 -38.79 1.89
C ARG A 223 48.12 -37.77 1.61
N SER A 224 48.27 -36.68 2.34
CA SER A 224 47.75 -35.31 2.22
C SER A 224 47.61 -34.70 0.82
N ALA A 225 46.51 -33.94 0.67
CA ALA A 225 46.31 -32.61 0.05
C ALA A 225 46.91 -32.23 -1.32
N PRO A 226 46.24 -31.30 -2.02
CA PRO A 226 46.90 -30.01 -2.23
C PRO A 226 46.12 -28.81 -1.67
N ALA A 227 46.89 -27.78 -1.36
CA ALA A 227 46.46 -26.47 -0.93
C ALA A 227 45.71 -25.71 -2.03
N SER A 228 44.65 -25.00 -1.63
CA SER A 228 44.24 -23.77 -2.30
C SER A 228 44.69 -22.60 -1.43
N ARG A 229 45.59 -21.78 -1.99
CA ARG A 229 45.88 -20.41 -1.53
C ARG A 229 44.92 -19.48 -2.26
N GLY A 230 44.28 -18.60 -1.50
CA GLY A 230 43.51 -17.48 -2.04
C GLY A 230 43.11 -16.51 -0.93
N ASN A 231 44.03 -15.61 -0.58
CA ASN A 231 43.74 -14.40 0.21
C ASN A 231 42.92 -13.41 -0.65
N THR A 232 41.95 -12.73 -0.03
CA THR A 232 41.62 -11.29 -0.12
C THR A 232 40.29 -11.09 0.64
N ALA A 233 40.33 -10.64 1.89
CA ALA A 233 40.20 -9.23 2.29
C ALA A 233 38.77 -8.69 2.20
N VAL A 234 38.06 -8.64 3.34
CA VAL A 234 37.30 -7.44 3.76
C VAL A 234 37.39 -7.34 5.27
N ALA A 235 37.93 -6.21 5.73
CA ALA A 235 38.00 -5.82 7.12
C ALA A 235 36.59 -5.56 7.68
N MET A 236 36.29 -6.12 8.85
CA MET A 236 35.19 -5.64 9.67
C MET A 236 35.53 -4.23 10.14
N LYS A 237 34.87 -3.24 9.56
CA LYS A 237 34.64 -1.96 10.21
C LYS A 237 33.48 -2.17 11.17
N ALA A 238 33.76 -2.05 12.45
CA ALA A 238 32.76 -1.72 13.44
C ALA A 238 32.33 -0.27 13.17
N ASP A 239 31.06 -0.05 12.87
CA ASP A 239 30.36 1.21 13.09
C ASP A 239 28.88 0.89 13.33
N GLU A 240 28.41 1.38 14.48
CA GLU A 240 27.09 1.96 14.71
C GLU A 240 25.86 1.04 14.65
N TRP A 241 25.60 0.42 15.80
CA TRP A 241 24.23 0.27 16.30
C TRP A 241 23.86 1.56 17.06
N GLU A 242 23.23 2.51 16.38
CA GLU A 242 22.33 3.49 17.00
C GLU A 242 21.00 3.49 16.23
N GLU A 243 19.92 3.72 16.98
CA GLU A 243 18.49 3.73 16.61
C GLU A 243 17.75 2.38 16.60
N PHE A 244 17.28 2.02 17.80
CA PHE A 244 15.91 1.56 18.05
C PHE A 244 15.20 2.57 18.94
#